data_AF-A0A8D0H776-F1
#
_entry.id   AF-A0A8D0H776-F1
#
_cell.length_a   1.000
_cell.length_b   1.000
_cell.length_c   1.000
_cell.angle_alpha   90.00
_cell.angle_beta   90.00
_cell.angle_gamma   90.00
#
_symmetry.space_group_name_H-M   'P 1'
#
loop_
_entity.id
_entity.type
_entity.pdbx_description
1 polymer ?
#
loop_
_entity_poly.entity_id
_entity_poly.type
_entity_poly.pdbx_seq_one_letter_code
_entity_poly.pdbx_strand_id
1 'polypeptide(L)'
;MSKEKGHHRPPLGHSSWLSQLGVYCSRCLGCLFFLAVLRGVPATSRQDLIRNLDGLSVIGKTLSDPTPKVKEKALNAFNNLSMNIKNQEEIKVYIIQICEEVDSSSLNSDLQLAGLRLLTNMSVTNNYHHLMTNSIPCFLHLLLEGSERIQIQVLKVLVNISANPAMTGHLLSAQAPSLLSLFTSCINREILLRMLVFVTNLIENMKTEEATATQHQYNKDSFFSVLWGDSTQYAQKLALLLHHHDMEVREQVAKIITMIK
;
A
#
# COMPACT_ATOMS: atom_id res chain seq x y z
N MET A 1 -7.13 44.44 -51.08
CA MET A 1 -6.22 44.92 -50.01
C MET A 1 -6.70 44.37 -48.67
N SER A 2 -6.12 43.24 -48.27
CA SER A 2 -6.29 42.63 -46.95
C SER A 2 -5.38 43.32 -45.93
N LYS A 3 -5.81 43.44 -44.67
CA LYS A 3 -4.88 43.59 -43.53
C LYS A 3 -5.36 42.72 -42.37
N GLU A 4 -4.64 41.61 -42.18
CA GLU A 4 -4.59 40.79 -40.97
C GLU A 4 -4.15 41.64 -39.77
N LYS A 5 -4.73 41.38 -38.59
CA LYS A 5 -4.14 41.78 -37.30
C LYS A 5 -3.77 40.51 -36.54
N GLY A 6 -2.47 40.24 -36.51
CA GLY A 6 -1.85 39.12 -35.83
C GLY A 6 -1.91 39.22 -34.31
N HIS A 7 -1.97 38.04 -33.70
CA HIS A 7 -1.77 37.79 -32.27
C HIS A 7 -0.32 38.09 -31.85
N HIS A 8 -0.13 38.84 -30.77
CA HIS A 8 1.10 38.79 -29.97
C HIS A 8 0.76 38.41 -28.52
N ARG A 9 1.15 37.20 -28.12
CA ARG A 9 1.31 36.84 -26.70
C ARG A 9 2.71 37.21 -26.24
N PRO A 10 2.90 37.79 -25.04
CA PRO A 10 4.23 37.94 -24.45
C PRO A 10 4.71 36.61 -23.83
N PRO A 11 6.03 36.39 -23.69
CA PRO A 11 6.58 35.16 -23.16
C PRO A 11 6.45 35.14 -21.62
N LEU A 12 5.94 34.04 -21.07
CA LEU A 12 5.89 33.79 -19.63
C LEU A 12 7.25 33.27 -19.17
N GLY A 13 8.01 34.11 -18.44
CA GLY A 13 9.26 33.73 -17.80
C GLY A 13 9.04 32.90 -16.52
N HIS A 14 9.82 31.83 -16.37
CA HIS A 14 9.78 30.87 -15.26
C HIS A 14 10.06 31.45 -13.86
N SER A 15 10.54 32.69 -13.75
CA SER A 15 11.03 33.27 -12.50
C SER A 15 9.98 34.01 -11.66
N SER A 16 8.75 34.22 -12.17
CA SER A 16 7.73 35.01 -11.46
C SER A 16 6.85 34.21 -10.49
N TRP A 17 6.87 32.87 -10.54
CA TRP A 17 5.96 32.04 -9.75
C TRP A 17 6.49 31.67 -8.36
N LEU A 18 7.81 31.56 -8.21
CA LEU A 18 8.43 31.13 -6.94
C LEU A 18 8.38 32.21 -5.85
N SER A 19 8.35 33.50 -6.22
CA SER A 19 8.35 34.62 -5.26
C SER A 19 6.97 34.92 -4.65
N GLN A 20 5.88 34.36 -5.19
CA GLN A 20 4.53 34.48 -4.62
C GLN A 20 4.12 33.31 -3.72
N LEU A 21 4.92 32.25 -3.63
CA LEU A 21 4.65 31.06 -2.80
C LEU A 21 5.09 31.22 -1.34
N GLY A 22 5.76 32.31 -0.98
CA GLY A 22 6.39 32.50 0.33
C GLY A 22 5.45 32.80 1.50
N VAL A 23 4.15 33.04 1.29
CA VAL A 23 3.23 33.42 2.37
C VAL A 23 1.81 32.89 2.09
N TYR A 24 1.57 31.58 2.17
CA TYR A 24 0.19 31.09 2.01
C TYR A 24 -0.19 29.92 2.93
N CYS A 25 -0.78 30.34 4.06
CA CYS A 25 -1.94 29.78 4.76
C CYS A 25 -2.55 28.47 4.19
N SER A 26 -2.93 27.54 5.09
CA SER A 26 -3.75 26.32 4.85
C SER A 26 -4.98 26.48 3.94
N ARG A 27 -5.39 27.72 3.62
CA ARG A 27 -6.36 28.05 2.55
C ARG A 27 -5.85 27.79 1.12
N CYS A 28 -4.55 27.70 0.88
CA CYS A 28 -3.99 27.57 -0.48
C CYS A 28 -3.91 26.15 -1.04
N LEU A 29 -3.98 25.09 -0.21
CA LEU A 29 -4.32 23.77 -0.74
C LEU A 29 -5.69 23.81 -1.43
N GLY A 30 -6.62 24.62 -0.92
CA GLY A 30 -7.90 24.92 -1.56
C GLY A 30 -7.79 25.70 -2.89
N CYS A 31 -6.72 26.47 -3.09
CA CYS A 31 -6.49 27.25 -4.31
C CYS A 31 -5.79 26.43 -5.42
N LEU A 32 -4.88 25.50 -5.07
CA LEU A 32 -4.40 24.48 -6.01
C LEU A 32 -5.56 23.56 -6.46
N PHE A 33 -6.55 23.35 -5.58
CA PHE A 33 -7.82 22.67 -5.84
C PHE A 33 -8.80 23.46 -6.73
N PHE A 34 -8.79 24.79 -6.67
CA PHE A 34 -9.66 25.66 -7.48
C PHE A 34 -9.12 25.89 -8.90
N LEU A 35 -7.81 25.71 -9.09
CA LEU A 35 -7.10 25.98 -10.35
C LEU A 35 -6.78 24.72 -11.17
N ALA A 36 -6.97 23.51 -10.62
CA ALA A 36 -7.32 22.35 -11.43
C ALA A 36 -8.74 22.60 -11.97
N VAL A 37 -8.81 23.47 -12.98
CA VAL A 37 -9.51 23.26 -14.24
C VAL A 37 -10.63 22.23 -14.04
N LEU A 38 -11.90 22.70 -14.08
CA LEU A 38 -12.96 22.17 -14.96
C LEU A 38 -14.41 22.33 -14.48
N ARG A 39 -15.11 23.20 -15.20
CA ARG A 39 -16.44 22.90 -15.72
C ARG A 39 -16.34 22.38 -17.17
N GLY A 40 -15.74 21.20 -17.42
CA GLY A 40 -15.94 20.53 -18.73
C GLY A 40 -14.81 19.73 -19.41
N VAL A 41 -13.90 19.06 -18.71
CA VAL A 41 -12.93 18.13 -19.34
C VAL A 41 -13.00 16.76 -18.64
N PRO A 42 -12.69 15.67 -19.35
CA PRO A 42 -12.77 14.32 -18.78
C PRO A 42 -11.82 14.12 -17.58
N ALA A 43 -12.17 13.19 -16.68
CA ALA A 43 -11.39 12.89 -15.48
C ALA A 43 -9.95 12.42 -15.78
N THR A 44 -9.73 11.71 -16.88
CA THR A 44 -8.42 11.28 -17.36
C THR A 44 -7.51 12.46 -17.69
N SER A 45 -8.04 13.46 -18.40
CA SER A 45 -7.30 14.66 -18.79
C SER A 45 -6.99 15.60 -17.60
N ARG A 46 -7.73 15.52 -16.48
CA ARG A 46 -7.38 16.24 -15.24
C ARG A 46 -6.15 15.71 -14.54
N GLN A 47 -6.02 14.38 -14.48
CA GLN A 47 -4.90 13.74 -13.81
C GLN A 47 -3.59 14.02 -14.57
N ASP A 48 -3.65 13.98 -15.90
CA ASP A 48 -2.52 14.37 -16.75
C ASP A 48 -2.15 15.85 -16.58
N LEU A 49 -3.14 16.75 -16.44
CA LEU A 49 -2.87 18.17 -16.20
C LEU A 49 -2.20 18.41 -14.84
N ILE A 50 -2.66 17.75 -13.78
CA ILE A 50 -2.05 17.86 -12.44
C ILE A 50 -0.59 17.41 -12.48
N ARG A 51 -0.32 16.30 -13.17
CA ARG A 51 1.04 15.78 -13.36
C ARG A 51 1.92 16.73 -14.16
N ASN A 52 1.42 17.20 -15.30
CA ASN A 52 2.16 18.11 -16.19
C ASN A 52 2.42 19.50 -15.59
N LEU A 53 1.76 19.87 -14.48
CA LEU A 53 1.95 21.13 -13.77
C LEU A 53 2.73 20.96 -12.44
N ASP A 54 3.49 19.87 -12.28
CA ASP A 54 4.23 19.52 -11.06
C ASP A 54 3.37 19.40 -9.79
N GLY A 55 2.05 19.21 -9.94
CA GLY A 55 1.12 19.15 -8.83
C GLY A 55 1.39 17.98 -7.89
N LEU A 56 1.93 16.87 -8.41
CA LEU A 56 2.34 15.72 -7.61
C LEU A 56 3.52 16.06 -6.69
N SER A 57 4.49 16.84 -7.17
CA SER A 57 5.63 17.29 -6.35
C SER A 57 5.17 18.18 -5.19
N VAL A 58 4.20 19.07 -5.45
CA VAL A 58 3.63 19.95 -4.42
C VAL A 58 2.89 19.16 -3.34
N ILE A 59 2.09 18.17 -3.74
CA ILE A 59 1.42 17.26 -2.79
C ILE A 59 2.48 16.49 -1.99
N GLY A 60 3.54 16.00 -2.64
CA GLY A 60 4.62 15.29 -1.99
C GLY A 60 5.34 16.10 -0.93
N LYS A 61 5.67 17.37 -1.22
CA LYS A 61 6.25 18.31 -0.23
C LYS A 61 5.35 18.52 0.99
N THR A 62 4.03 18.39 0.82
CA THR A 62 3.05 18.53 1.90
C THR A 62 3.13 17.37 2.91
N LEU A 63 3.73 16.23 2.55
CA LEU A 63 3.98 15.13 3.49
C LEU A 63 4.98 15.49 4.59
N SER A 64 5.84 16.50 4.37
CA SER A 64 6.78 17.01 5.38
C SER A 64 6.16 18.03 6.34
N ASP A 65 4.87 18.36 6.20
CA ASP A 65 4.18 19.29 7.11
C ASP A 65 4.04 18.66 8.51
N PRO A 66 4.34 19.39 9.61
CA PRO A 66 4.24 18.81 10.95
C PRO A 66 2.80 18.44 11.38
N THR A 67 1.79 18.90 10.66
CA THR A 67 0.37 18.73 11.00
C THR A 67 -0.18 17.41 10.43
N PRO A 68 -0.59 16.43 11.27
CA PRO A 68 -1.08 15.13 10.79
C PRO A 68 -2.27 15.24 9.82
N LYS A 69 -3.18 16.17 10.07
CA LYS A 69 -4.37 16.37 9.22
C LYS A 69 -4.02 16.91 7.83
N VAL A 70 -2.91 17.63 7.71
CA VAL A 70 -2.40 18.13 6.41
C VAL A 70 -1.80 16.97 5.63
N LYS A 71 -0.95 16.15 6.27
CA LYS A 71 -0.40 14.93 5.67
C LYS A 71 -1.50 13.96 5.23
N GLU A 72 -2.53 13.76 6.05
CA GLU A 72 -3.67 12.87 5.74
C GLU A 72 -4.37 13.32 4.45
N LYS A 73 -4.59 14.62 4.27
CA LYS A 73 -5.17 15.17 3.03
C LYS A 73 -4.26 14.95 1.83
N ALA A 74 -2.95 15.13 1.99
CA ALA A 74 -1.98 14.86 0.93
C ALA A 74 -1.98 13.38 0.52
N LEU A 75 -1.95 12.45 1.48
CA LEU A 75 -2.03 11.00 1.22
C LEU A 75 -3.34 10.61 0.53
N ASN A 76 -4.48 11.17 0.95
CA ASN A 76 -5.77 10.92 0.29
C ASN A 76 -5.79 11.48 -1.15
N ALA A 77 -5.17 12.64 -1.40
CA ALA A 77 -5.03 13.18 -2.74
C ALA A 77 -4.16 12.25 -3.61
N PHE A 78 -3.01 11.80 -3.11
CA PHE A 78 -2.17 10.82 -3.80
C PHE A 78 -2.89 9.50 -4.06
N ASN A 79 -3.66 8.98 -3.11
CA ASN A 79 -4.44 7.76 -3.29
C ASN A 79 -5.41 7.85 -4.49
N ASN A 80 -6.06 9.00 -4.67
CA ASN A 80 -6.96 9.22 -5.80
C ASN A 80 -6.20 9.37 -7.12
N LEU A 81 -5.01 9.96 -7.09
CA LEU A 81 -4.17 10.18 -8.26
C LEU A 81 -3.38 8.93 -8.68
N SER A 82 -3.09 8.03 -7.75
CA SER A 82 -2.35 6.77 -7.99
C SER A 82 -3.15 5.73 -8.76
N MET A 83 -4.45 5.97 -9.02
CA MET A 83 -5.23 5.15 -9.95
C MET A 83 -4.72 5.22 -11.40
N ASN A 84 -3.87 6.18 -11.73
CA ASN A 84 -3.21 6.31 -13.03
C ASN A 84 -1.75 5.88 -12.94
N ILE A 85 -1.37 4.89 -13.75
CA ILE A 85 -0.02 4.30 -13.77
C ILE A 85 1.07 5.35 -14.03
N LYS A 86 0.82 6.35 -14.88
CA LYS A 86 1.80 7.41 -15.14
C LYS A 86 2.01 8.32 -13.93
N ASN A 87 0.98 8.50 -13.10
CA ASN A 87 1.14 9.22 -11.83
C ASN A 87 1.88 8.37 -10.80
N GLN A 88 1.68 7.04 -10.81
CA GLN A 88 2.44 6.16 -9.92
C GLN A 88 3.95 6.27 -10.17
N GLU A 89 4.37 6.39 -11.43
CA GLU A 89 5.79 6.59 -11.78
C GLU A 89 6.42 7.83 -11.15
N GLU A 90 5.64 8.88 -10.89
CA GLU A 90 6.11 10.08 -10.19
C GLU A 90 5.93 9.97 -8.67
N ILE A 91 4.84 9.34 -8.21
CA ILE A 91 4.56 9.16 -6.78
C ILE A 91 5.56 8.19 -6.13
N LYS A 92 6.16 7.25 -6.88
CA LYS A 92 7.04 6.20 -6.34
C LYS A 92 8.17 6.71 -5.45
N VAL A 93 8.67 7.92 -5.72
CA VAL A 93 9.76 8.55 -4.94
C VAL A 93 9.36 8.82 -3.48
N TYR A 94 8.06 8.87 -3.19
CA TYR A 94 7.52 9.11 -1.85
C TYR A 94 7.20 7.82 -1.09
N ILE A 95 7.30 6.63 -1.69
CA ILE A 95 6.88 5.37 -1.04
C ILE A 95 7.59 5.14 0.29
N ILE A 96 8.91 5.35 0.33
CA ILE A 96 9.70 5.17 1.57
C ILE A 96 9.20 6.13 2.65
N GLN A 97 9.04 7.42 2.31
CA GLN A 97 8.49 8.42 3.24
C GLN A 97 7.08 8.03 3.71
N ILE A 98 6.21 7.56 2.81
CA ILE A 98 4.84 7.13 3.16
C ILE A 98 4.87 5.94 4.14
N CYS A 99 5.78 5.00 3.93
CA CYS A 99 5.98 3.90 4.87
C CYS A 99 6.44 4.39 6.25
N GLU A 100 7.39 5.34 6.31
CA GLU A 100 7.82 5.97 7.57
C GLU A 100 6.67 6.72 8.26
N GLU A 101 5.81 7.40 7.50
CA GLU A 101 4.61 8.05 8.03
C GLU A 101 3.61 7.03 8.60
N VAL A 102 3.43 5.88 7.95
CA VAL A 102 2.55 4.80 8.45
C VAL A 102 3.07 4.22 9.77
N ASP A 103 4.39 4.02 9.86
CA ASP A 103 5.05 3.45 11.04
C ASP A 103 5.07 4.42 12.24
N SER A 104 5.37 5.70 12.00
CA SER A 104 5.44 6.72 13.04
C SER A 104 4.08 7.29 13.48
N SER A 105 3.02 7.05 12.71
CA SER A 105 1.66 7.50 13.04
C SER A 105 1.10 6.76 14.25
N SER A 106 0.26 7.44 15.03
CA SER A 106 -0.51 6.79 16.11
C SER A 106 -1.33 5.62 15.56
N LEU A 107 -1.30 4.49 16.28
CA LEU A 107 -2.03 3.27 15.94
C LEU A 107 -3.52 3.58 15.72
N ASN A 108 -4.08 3.10 14.60
CA ASN A 108 -5.48 3.32 14.19
C ASN A 108 -5.86 4.74 13.77
N SER A 109 -4.89 5.64 13.60
CA SER A 109 -5.17 7.00 13.12
C SER A 109 -5.62 7.03 11.65
N ASP A 110 -6.39 8.06 11.28
CA ASP A 110 -6.79 8.27 9.89
C ASP A 110 -5.59 8.55 8.97
N LEU A 111 -4.49 9.10 9.52
CA LEU A 111 -3.23 9.31 8.78
C LEU A 111 -2.59 7.98 8.39
N GLN A 112 -2.43 7.07 9.36
CA GLN A 112 -1.93 5.71 9.13
C GLN A 112 -2.75 4.97 8.07
N LEU A 113 -4.08 5.08 8.18
CA LEU A 113 -4.99 4.49 7.22
C LEU A 113 -4.86 5.10 5.81
N ALA A 114 -4.74 6.42 5.70
CA ALA A 114 -4.58 7.10 4.42
C ALA A 114 -3.29 6.66 3.72
N GLY A 115 -2.20 6.48 4.47
CA GLY A 115 -0.96 5.91 3.98
C GLY A 115 -1.13 4.48 3.46
N LEU A 116 -1.73 3.60 4.25
CA LEU A 116 -1.98 2.20 3.86
C LEU A 116 -2.86 2.07 2.60
N ARG A 117 -3.85 2.95 2.43
CA ARG A 117 -4.69 2.99 1.21
C ARG A 117 -3.87 3.34 -0.02
N LEU A 118 -3.02 4.36 0.07
CA LEU A 118 -2.11 4.72 -1.01
C LEU A 118 -1.14 3.57 -1.31
N LEU A 119 -0.53 2.97 -0.28
CA LEU A 119 0.36 1.82 -0.46
C LEU A 119 -0.34 0.62 -1.12
N THR A 120 -1.63 0.40 -0.85
CA THR A 120 -2.42 -0.64 -1.52
C THR A 120 -2.49 -0.39 -3.03
N ASN A 121 -2.71 0.85 -3.46
CA ASN A 121 -2.71 1.19 -4.89
C ASN A 121 -1.31 1.07 -5.51
N MET A 122 -0.27 1.48 -4.77
CA MET A 122 1.12 1.42 -5.22
C MET A 122 1.68 -0.01 -5.23
N SER A 123 1.03 -0.98 -4.59
CA SER A 123 1.42 -2.40 -4.60
C SER A 123 0.60 -3.26 -5.57
N VAL A 124 -0.32 -2.69 -6.36
CA VAL A 124 -1.07 -3.50 -7.36
C VAL A 124 -0.12 -4.14 -8.39
N THR A 125 1.02 -3.51 -8.65
CA THR A 125 2.06 -4.04 -9.55
C THR A 125 3.37 -4.23 -8.80
N ASN A 126 4.17 -5.19 -9.26
CA ASN A 126 5.44 -5.56 -8.62
C ASN A 126 6.52 -4.47 -8.68
N ASN A 127 6.34 -3.42 -9.49
CA ASN A 127 7.34 -2.41 -9.82
C ASN A 127 7.95 -1.73 -8.59
N TYR A 128 7.18 -1.59 -7.51
CA TYR A 128 7.58 -0.81 -6.35
C TYR A 128 7.65 -1.62 -5.05
N HIS A 129 7.46 -2.95 -5.08
CA HIS A 129 7.44 -3.76 -3.85
C HIS A 129 8.75 -3.70 -3.07
N HIS A 130 9.89 -3.63 -3.77
CA HIS A 130 11.22 -3.53 -3.16
C HIS A 130 11.40 -2.27 -2.28
N LEU A 131 10.62 -1.20 -2.52
CA LEU A 131 10.64 0.01 -1.70
C LEU A 131 9.89 -0.17 -0.37
N MET A 132 9.11 -1.24 -0.22
CA MET A 132 8.32 -1.54 0.98
C MET A 132 8.94 -2.65 1.85
N THR A 133 10.05 -3.26 1.42
CA THR A 133 10.69 -4.39 2.11
C THR A 133 10.99 -4.09 3.58
N ASN A 134 11.57 -2.92 3.86
CA ASN A 134 11.94 -2.52 5.21
C ASN A 134 10.73 -2.25 6.14
N SER A 135 9.54 -2.13 5.56
CA SER A 135 8.29 -1.84 6.28
C SER A 135 7.46 -3.08 6.56
N ILE A 136 7.87 -4.26 6.08
CA ILE A 136 7.20 -5.53 6.34
C ILE A 136 7.01 -5.78 7.86
N PRO A 137 8.02 -5.57 8.74
CA PRO A 137 7.81 -5.72 10.19
C PRO A 137 6.72 -4.80 10.75
N CYS A 138 6.68 -3.54 10.30
CA CYS A 138 5.63 -2.58 10.66
C CYS A 138 4.25 -3.08 10.21
N PHE A 139 4.12 -3.57 8.96
CA PHE A 139 2.87 -4.13 8.46
C PHE A 139 2.41 -5.32 9.30
N LEU A 140 3.30 -6.24 9.66
CA LEU A 140 2.94 -7.39 10.51
C LEU A 140 2.54 -6.96 11.93
N HIS A 141 3.18 -5.94 12.49
CA HIS A 141 2.76 -5.36 13.76
C HIS A 141 1.34 -4.77 13.67
N LEU A 142 1.06 -3.96 12.64
CA LEU A 142 -0.28 -3.39 12.41
C LEU A 142 -1.35 -4.45 12.12
N LEU A 143 -0.97 -5.59 11.53
CA LEU A 143 -1.85 -6.74 11.36
C LEU A 143 -2.25 -7.38 12.70
N LEU A 144 -1.34 -7.40 13.68
CA LEU A 144 -1.60 -8.02 14.98
C LEU A 144 -2.32 -7.08 15.96
N GLU A 145 -1.97 -5.79 15.97
CA GLU A 145 -2.45 -4.84 16.98
C GLU A 145 -3.47 -3.82 16.45
N GLY A 146 -3.61 -3.70 15.13
CA GLY A 146 -4.54 -2.77 14.51
C GLY A 146 -6.00 -3.15 14.74
N SER A 147 -6.87 -2.14 14.65
CA SER A 147 -8.31 -2.32 14.49
C SER A 147 -8.61 -3.06 13.19
N GLU A 148 -9.80 -3.65 13.08
CA GLU A 148 -10.20 -4.39 11.86
C GLU A 148 -10.02 -3.55 10.58
N ARG A 149 -10.27 -2.23 10.65
CA ARG A 149 -10.09 -1.29 9.55
C ARG A 149 -8.64 -1.21 9.08
N ILE A 150 -7.68 -1.22 10.01
CA ILE A 150 -6.24 -1.23 9.71
C ILE A 150 -5.81 -2.61 9.22
N GLN A 151 -6.21 -3.68 9.91
CA GLN A 151 -5.87 -5.06 9.56
C GLN A 151 -6.28 -5.40 8.13
N ILE A 152 -7.49 -5.04 7.72
CA ILE A 152 -7.98 -5.26 6.34
C ILE A 152 -7.10 -4.54 5.31
N GLN A 153 -6.66 -3.32 5.60
CA GLN A 153 -5.88 -2.53 4.64
C GLN A 153 -4.43 -2.99 4.58
N VAL A 154 -3.84 -3.31 5.72
CA VAL A 154 -2.52 -3.95 5.79
C VAL A 154 -2.53 -5.27 5.02
N LEU A 155 -3.55 -6.10 5.20
CA LEU A 155 -3.68 -7.36 4.47
C LEU A 155 -3.80 -7.17 2.96
N LYS A 156 -4.44 -6.09 2.48
CA LYS A 156 -4.45 -5.79 1.05
C LYS A 156 -3.05 -5.49 0.52
N VAL A 157 -2.25 -4.71 1.27
CA VAL A 157 -0.85 -4.46 0.93
C VAL A 157 -0.05 -5.77 0.95
N LEU A 158 -0.19 -6.59 2.00
CA LEU A 158 0.54 -7.85 2.14
C LEU A 158 0.18 -8.88 1.07
N VAL A 159 -1.11 -9.03 0.72
CA VAL A 159 -1.58 -9.93 -0.36
C VAL A 159 -0.98 -9.52 -1.71
N ASN A 160 -0.98 -8.22 -2.00
CA ASN A 160 -0.38 -7.69 -3.22
C ASN A 160 1.13 -7.99 -3.26
N ILE A 161 1.84 -7.72 -2.17
CA ILE A 161 3.28 -7.95 -2.07
C ILE A 161 3.61 -9.45 -2.17
N SER A 162 2.84 -10.34 -1.53
CA SER A 162 3.09 -11.78 -1.56
C SER A 162 2.83 -12.44 -2.91
N ALA A 163 2.04 -11.82 -3.78
CA ALA A 163 1.88 -12.28 -5.16
C ALA A 163 3.16 -12.14 -6.00
N ASN A 164 4.18 -11.42 -5.50
CA ASN A 164 5.49 -11.31 -6.12
C ASN A 164 6.49 -12.30 -5.48
N PRO A 165 6.95 -13.34 -6.18
CA PRO A 165 7.92 -14.30 -5.65
C PRO A 165 9.18 -13.66 -5.07
N ALA A 166 9.66 -12.56 -5.65
CA ALA A 166 10.86 -11.85 -5.16
C ALA A 166 10.71 -11.29 -3.73
N MET A 167 9.48 -11.19 -3.21
CA MET A 167 9.21 -10.70 -1.86
C MET A 167 9.12 -11.83 -0.83
N THR A 168 9.04 -13.09 -1.27
CA THR A 168 8.80 -14.27 -0.41
C THR A 168 9.85 -14.40 0.67
N GLY A 169 11.14 -14.34 0.33
CA GLY A 169 12.23 -14.42 1.30
C GLY A 169 12.15 -13.34 2.40
N HIS A 170 11.78 -12.11 2.03
CA HIS A 170 11.63 -11.01 2.98
C HIS A 170 10.41 -11.19 3.90
N LEU A 171 9.27 -11.63 3.36
CA LEU A 171 8.05 -11.89 4.13
C LEU A 171 8.24 -13.06 5.11
N LEU A 172 8.85 -14.15 4.64
CA LEU A 172 9.10 -15.35 5.43
C LEU A 172 10.10 -15.11 6.57
N SER A 173 11.08 -14.23 6.36
CA SER A 173 12.10 -13.89 7.36
C SER A 173 11.62 -12.91 8.42
N ALA A 174 10.51 -12.20 8.19
CA ALA A 174 10.00 -11.21 9.13
C ALA A 174 9.43 -11.86 10.40
N GLN A 175 9.56 -11.17 11.54
CA GLN A 175 9.11 -11.71 12.82
C GLN A 175 7.59 -11.55 13.00
N ALA A 176 6.92 -12.63 13.40
CA ALA A 176 5.46 -12.62 13.62
C ALA A 176 5.02 -13.66 14.68
N PRO A 177 5.51 -13.55 15.94
CA PRO A 177 5.34 -14.60 16.95
C PRO A 177 3.88 -14.91 17.31
N SER A 178 2.97 -13.94 17.18
CA SER A 178 1.55 -14.09 17.53
C SER A 178 0.62 -14.34 16.32
N LEU A 179 1.17 -14.63 15.15
CA LEU A 179 0.41 -14.74 13.90
C LEU A 179 -0.71 -15.80 13.96
N LEU A 180 -0.49 -16.91 14.67
CA LEU A 180 -1.46 -18.01 14.78
C LEU A 180 -2.79 -17.58 15.44
N SER A 181 -2.82 -16.45 16.14
CA SER A 181 -4.05 -15.88 16.70
C SER A 181 -5.06 -15.48 15.61
N LEU A 182 -4.58 -15.17 14.39
CA LEU A 182 -5.42 -14.75 13.26
C LEU A 182 -6.12 -15.92 12.55
N PHE A 183 -5.78 -17.18 12.87
CA PHE A 183 -6.36 -18.37 12.24
C PHE A 183 -7.44 -19.00 13.12
N THR A 184 -8.46 -18.23 13.47
CA THR A 184 -9.59 -18.73 14.28
C THR A 184 -10.92 -18.26 13.72
N SER A 185 -12.00 -19.00 14.01
CA SER A 185 -13.36 -18.66 13.56
C SER A 185 -13.93 -17.40 14.21
N CYS A 186 -13.25 -16.84 15.22
CA CYS A 186 -13.65 -15.60 15.89
C CYS A 186 -13.17 -14.36 15.14
N ILE A 187 -12.24 -14.51 14.21
CA ILE A 187 -11.71 -13.40 13.41
C ILE A 187 -12.73 -12.99 12.35
N ASN A 188 -12.80 -11.68 12.08
CA ASN A 188 -13.62 -11.14 11.00
C ASN A 188 -13.36 -11.90 9.69
N ARG A 189 -14.46 -12.32 9.04
CA ARG A 189 -14.43 -13.11 7.79
C ARG A 189 -13.49 -12.51 6.73
N GLU A 190 -13.53 -11.19 6.51
CA GLU A 190 -12.70 -10.55 5.48
C GLU A 190 -11.21 -10.64 5.84
N ILE A 191 -10.86 -10.41 7.11
CA ILE A 191 -9.48 -10.53 7.61
C ILE A 191 -8.99 -11.96 7.42
N LEU A 192 -9.79 -12.94 7.85
CA LEU A 192 -9.44 -14.34 7.76
C LEU A 192 -9.21 -14.78 6.31
N LEU A 193 -10.11 -14.44 5.38
CA LEU A 193 -9.96 -14.77 3.97
C LEU A 193 -8.71 -14.16 3.36
N ARG A 194 -8.43 -12.89 3.62
CA ARG A 194 -7.22 -12.23 3.11
C ARG A 194 -5.96 -12.83 3.70
N MET A 195 -5.98 -13.22 4.98
CA MET A 195 -4.87 -13.93 5.61
C MET A 195 -4.61 -15.27 4.93
N LEU A 196 -5.66 -16.03 4.62
CA LEU A 196 -5.55 -17.31 3.91
C LEU A 196 -5.00 -17.13 2.48
N VAL A 197 -5.44 -16.09 1.75
CA VAL A 197 -4.89 -15.74 0.43
C VAL A 197 -3.42 -15.36 0.53
N PHE A 198 -3.07 -14.51 1.51
CA PHE A 198 -1.68 -14.10 1.76
C PHE A 198 -0.77 -15.31 1.99
N VAL A 199 -1.17 -16.26 2.83
CA VAL A 199 -0.44 -17.52 3.05
C VAL A 199 -0.39 -18.38 1.80
N THR A 200 -1.50 -18.49 1.07
CA THR A 200 -1.57 -19.30 -0.15
C THR A 200 -0.52 -18.84 -1.18
N ASN A 201 -0.41 -17.52 -1.41
CA ASN A 201 0.61 -16.96 -2.30
C ASN A 201 2.03 -17.36 -1.86
N LEU A 202 2.32 -17.32 -0.54
CA LEU A 202 3.62 -17.72 -0.02
C LEU A 202 3.91 -19.21 -0.27
N ILE A 203 2.92 -20.09 -0.09
CA ILE A 203 3.10 -21.53 -0.37
C ILE A 203 3.37 -21.76 -1.85
N GLU A 204 2.64 -21.11 -2.74
CA GLU A 204 2.84 -21.21 -4.19
C GLU A 204 4.25 -20.78 -4.60
N ASN A 205 4.74 -19.69 -4.02
CA ASN A 205 6.09 -19.21 -4.28
C ASN A 205 7.17 -20.15 -3.72
N MET A 206 7.00 -20.66 -2.50
CA MET A 206 7.95 -21.61 -1.89
C MET A 206 8.09 -22.90 -2.72
N LYS A 207 6.99 -23.44 -3.25
CA LYS A 207 7.04 -24.62 -4.14
C LYS A 207 7.83 -24.37 -5.42
N THR A 208 7.78 -23.14 -5.91
CA THR A 208 8.54 -22.71 -7.10
C THR A 208 10.02 -22.54 -6.76
N GLU A 209 10.33 -22.01 -5.57
CA GLU A 209 11.71 -21.83 -5.09
C GLU A 209 12.41 -23.14 -4.70
N GLU A 210 11.70 -24.11 -4.11
CA GLU A 210 12.22 -25.45 -3.81
C GLU A 210 12.69 -26.18 -5.09
N ALA A 211 12.01 -25.95 -6.21
CA ALA A 211 12.46 -26.44 -7.52
C ALA A 211 13.78 -25.79 -7.98
N THR A 212 14.22 -24.69 -7.35
CA THR A 212 15.41 -23.91 -7.68
C THR A 212 16.49 -23.88 -6.59
N ALA A 213 16.36 -24.70 -5.55
CA ALA A 213 17.39 -25.02 -4.55
C ALA A 213 18.05 -23.82 -3.82
N THR A 214 17.27 -22.88 -3.27
CA THR A 214 17.80 -21.82 -2.39
C THR A 214 17.52 -22.11 -0.91
N GLN A 215 18.55 -22.47 -0.12
CA GLN A 215 18.41 -22.65 1.33
C GLN A 215 18.39 -21.29 2.05
N HIS A 216 17.27 -20.97 2.69
CA HIS A 216 17.14 -19.82 3.58
C HIS A 216 17.22 -20.27 5.04
N GLN A 217 18.02 -19.57 5.85
CA GLN A 217 18.08 -19.80 7.29
C GLN A 217 17.16 -18.80 8.00
N TYR A 218 16.06 -19.29 8.57
CA TYR A 218 15.06 -18.46 9.23
C TYR A 218 15.23 -18.44 10.76
N ASN A 219 14.91 -17.29 11.39
CA ASN A 219 14.87 -17.15 12.84
C ASN A 219 13.68 -17.92 13.43
N LYS A 220 13.75 -18.37 14.69
CA LYS A 220 12.69 -19.11 15.40
C LYS A 220 11.35 -18.38 15.46
N ASP A 221 11.37 -17.05 15.57
CA ASP A 221 10.16 -16.22 15.62
C ASP A 221 9.75 -15.67 14.24
N SER A 222 10.39 -16.16 13.19
CA SER A 222 10.06 -15.79 11.81
C SER A 222 8.69 -16.30 11.41
N PHE A 223 8.08 -15.61 10.45
CA PHE A 223 6.83 -16.01 9.82
C PHE A 223 6.91 -17.45 9.29
N PHE A 224 8.04 -17.82 8.69
CA PHE A 224 8.28 -19.19 8.24
C PHE A 224 8.22 -20.19 9.40
N SER A 225 8.97 -19.97 10.47
CA SER A 225 9.02 -20.91 11.60
C SER A 225 7.68 -21.05 12.33
N VAL A 226 6.89 -19.97 12.41
CA VAL A 226 5.56 -19.98 13.03
C VAL A 226 4.56 -20.82 12.23
N LEU A 227 4.61 -20.79 10.89
CA LEU A 227 3.66 -21.51 10.03
C LEU A 227 4.15 -22.88 9.54
N TRP A 228 5.43 -23.03 9.21
CA TRP A 228 6.02 -24.23 8.59
C TRP A 228 7.17 -24.86 9.38
N GLY A 229 7.50 -24.36 10.57
CA GLY A 229 8.37 -25.08 11.50
C GLY A 229 7.66 -26.33 12.08
N ASP A 230 7.96 -26.68 13.33
CA ASP A 230 7.29 -27.79 14.04
C ASP A 230 5.86 -27.41 14.54
N SER A 231 5.10 -26.62 13.77
CA SER A 231 3.87 -25.98 14.24
C SER A 231 2.63 -26.89 14.10
N THR A 232 2.58 -27.94 14.92
CA THR A 232 1.34 -28.71 15.16
C THR A 232 0.12 -27.81 15.43
N GLN A 233 0.35 -26.64 16.02
CA GLN A 233 -0.67 -25.62 16.27
C GLN A 233 -1.25 -25.02 14.99
N TYR A 234 -0.45 -24.74 13.95
CA TYR A 234 -0.98 -24.21 12.69
C TYR A 234 -1.87 -25.24 12.00
N ALA A 235 -1.42 -26.49 11.93
CA ALA A 235 -2.22 -27.60 11.39
C ALA A 235 -3.54 -27.78 12.16
N GLN A 236 -3.53 -27.68 13.50
CA GLN A 236 -4.74 -27.72 14.32
C GLN A 236 -5.68 -26.54 14.03
N LYS A 237 -5.16 -25.32 13.89
CA LYS A 237 -5.94 -24.12 13.54
C LYS A 237 -6.63 -24.29 12.18
N LEU A 238 -5.90 -24.77 11.17
CA LEU A 238 -6.48 -25.08 9.85
C LEU A 238 -7.54 -26.19 9.93
N ALA A 239 -7.29 -27.25 10.69
CA ALA A 239 -8.28 -28.32 10.88
C ALA A 239 -9.59 -27.82 11.51
N LEU A 240 -9.51 -26.89 12.48
CA LEU A 240 -10.70 -26.24 13.04
C LEU A 240 -11.43 -25.38 12.00
N LEU A 241 -10.68 -24.64 11.18
CA LEU A 241 -11.24 -23.80 10.12
C LEU A 241 -11.86 -24.58 8.95
N LEU A 242 -11.52 -25.87 8.77
CA LEU A 242 -12.24 -26.74 7.82
C LEU A 242 -13.73 -26.90 8.16
N HIS A 243 -14.11 -26.67 9.42
CA HIS A 243 -15.48 -26.71 9.89
C HIS A 243 -16.11 -25.32 10.04
N HIS A 244 -15.49 -24.28 9.46
CA HIS A 244 -16.01 -22.93 9.50
C HIS A 244 -17.40 -22.83 8.85
N HIS A 245 -18.23 -21.90 9.33
CA HIS A 245 -19.60 -21.70 8.83
C HIS A 245 -19.60 -21.14 7.40
N ASP A 246 -18.63 -20.28 7.09
CA ASP A 246 -18.43 -19.71 5.76
C ASP A 246 -17.78 -20.70 4.78
N MET A 247 -18.40 -20.89 3.62
CA MET A 247 -17.96 -21.82 2.58
C MET A 247 -16.61 -21.42 1.97
N GLU A 248 -16.41 -20.14 1.68
CA GLU A 248 -15.19 -19.64 1.03
C GLU A 248 -13.97 -19.84 1.94
N VAL A 249 -14.13 -19.63 3.25
CA VAL A 249 -13.09 -19.93 4.25
C VAL A 249 -12.71 -21.41 4.20
N ARG A 250 -13.69 -22.32 4.18
CA ARG A 250 -13.42 -23.77 4.13
C ARG A 250 -12.69 -24.19 2.87
N GLU A 251 -13.08 -23.64 1.71
CA GLU A 251 -12.45 -23.93 0.43
C GLU A 251 -10.98 -23.48 0.39
N GLN A 252 -10.70 -22.27 0.87
CA GLN A 252 -9.33 -21.75 0.97
C GLN A 252 -8.46 -22.58 1.93
N VAL A 253 -9.02 -22.97 3.09
CA VAL A 253 -8.32 -23.82 4.06
C VAL A 253 -8.05 -25.21 3.48
N ALA A 254 -9.02 -25.81 2.81
CA ALA A 254 -8.84 -27.10 2.14
C ALA A 254 -7.73 -27.02 1.08
N LYS A 255 -7.71 -25.95 0.26
CA LYS A 255 -6.63 -25.68 -0.69
C LYS A 255 -5.27 -25.65 0.02
N ILE A 256 -5.12 -24.86 1.08
CA ILE A 256 -3.85 -24.76 1.84
C ILE A 256 -3.42 -26.13 2.37
N ILE A 257 -4.32 -26.92 2.97
CA ILE A 257 -3.99 -28.25 3.51
C ILE A 257 -3.52 -29.19 2.41
N THR A 258 -4.11 -29.15 1.22
CA THR A 258 -3.63 -29.96 0.08
C THR A 258 -2.28 -29.52 -0.45
N MET A 259 -1.89 -28.26 -0.23
CA MET A 259 -0.62 -27.73 -0.68
C MET A 259 0.53 -28.01 0.29
N ILE A 260 0.26 -28.16 1.59
CA ILE A 260 1.28 -28.43 2.62
C ILE A 260 1.64 -29.93 2.69
N LYS A 261 0.79 -30.80 2.13
CA LYS A 261 1.08 -32.23 1.94
C LYS A 261 2.05 -32.46 0.79
#